data_AF-A0A833XQI2-F1
#
_entry.id   AF-A0A833XQI2-F1
#
_cell.length_a   1.000
_cell.length_b   1.000
_cell.length_c   1.000
_cell.angle_alpha   90.00
_cell.angle_beta   90.00
_cell.angle_gamma   90.00
#
_symmetry.space_group_name_H-M   'P 1'
#
loop_
_entity.id
_entity.type
_entity.pdbx_description
1 polymer ?
#
loop_
_entity_poly.entity_id
_entity_poly.type
_entity_poly.pdbx_seq_one_letter_code
_entity_poly.pdbx_strand_id
1 'polypeptide(L)'
;HTKTSEKYSTALKKKKTLREISKRRRKERMEAFPVIDMEKLNGEERAATMELIKDACENWGFFELTNHGISHDLMDAVEKLTKEHYRKCMEQRFKEMVASQGLEAAQSEINDRDWESTFFLRHLPVSNMSEIPDLDEDYRKAMKEFVADLEKLAEQLLDLLCENLGLEKGYLKKVFYGSKGPTFGTKVSNYPPCPKPELIKGLRAHTDAGGIILLFQDDKVSGLQLLKDGKWIDVPPMRHSIVINVGDQLEVITNGKYKSVMHRVVTQPDGNRMSIASFYNPGSDAVIYPAPALVEKEAEKGQVYPKFVFEDYMKLYAGLKFQAKEPRFEALKAMESTVNLDPIAIV
;
A
#
# COMPACT_ATOMS: atom_id res chain seq x y z
N HIS A 1 -47.27 43.16 0.90
CA HIS A 1 -46.91 41.74 0.73
C HIS A 1 -45.71 41.45 -0.19
N THR A 2 -45.16 42.43 -0.93
CA THR A 2 -44.09 42.21 -1.92
C THR A 2 -42.66 42.16 -1.35
N LYS A 3 -42.34 42.93 -0.30
CA LYS A 3 -40.98 42.98 0.29
C LYS A 3 -40.54 41.70 1.02
N THR A 4 -41.48 40.87 1.48
CA THR A 4 -41.20 39.61 2.17
C THR A 4 -40.84 38.49 1.17
N SER A 5 -41.46 38.49 0.00
CA SER A 5 -41.23 37.52 -1.09
C SER A 5 -39.79 37.56 -1.63
N GLU A 6 -39.26 38.77 -1.86
CA GLU A 6 -37.90 38.95 -2.43
C GLU A 6 -36.78 38.49 -1.47
N LYS A 7 -36.94 38.76 -0.16
CA LYS A 7 -35.98 38.29 0.86
C LYS A 7 -35.93 36.76 0.95
N TYR A 8 -37.08 36.09 0.87
CA TYR A 8 -37.16 34.62 0.86
C TYR A 8 -36.55 34.02 -0.41
N SER A 9 -36.82 34.60 -1.59
CA SER A 9 -36.24 34.18 -2.87
C SER A 9 -34.70 34.28 -2.87
N THR A 10 -34.16 35.37 -2.32
CA THR A 10 -32.71 35.62 -2.23
C THR A 10 -32.03 34.63 -1.27
N ALA A 11 -32.65 34.35 -0.13
CA ALA A 11 -32.14 33.36 0.84
C ALA A 11 -32.15 31.92 0.28
N LEU A 12 -33.18 31.55 -0.50
CA LEU A 12 -33.25 30.24 -1.16
C LEU A 12 -32.16 30.07 -2.24
N LYS A 13 -31.93 31.10 -3.06
CA LYS A 13 -30.86 31.11 -4.06
C LYS A 13 -29.48 30.96 -3.40
N LYS A 14 -29.21 31.73 -2.33
CA LYS A 14 -27.96 31.64 -1.57
C LYS A 14 -27.74 30.24 -0.95
N LYS A 15 -28.79 29.61 -0.40
CA LYS A 15 -28.73 28.22 0.11
C LYS A 15 -28.48 27.19 -0.99
N LYS A 16 -29.08 27.33 -2.18
CA LYS A 16 -28.82 26.46 -3.34
C LYS A 16 -27.37 26.59 -3.82
N THR A 17 -26.86 27.82 -3.96
CA THR A 17 -25.46 28.07 -4.37
C THR A 17 -24.45 27.52 -3.37
N LEU A 18 -24.68 27.67 -2.06
CA LEU A 18 -23.81 27.08 -1.04
C LEU A 18 -23.81 25.55 -1.07
N ARG A 19 -24.97 24.92 -1.34
CA ARG A 19 -25.07 23.47 -1.53
C ARG A 19 -24.33 23.01 -2.79
N GLU A 20 -24.40 23.75 -3.88
CA GLU A 20 -23.68 23.42 -5.13
C GLU A 20 -22.16 23.61 -4.97
N ILE A 21 -21.71 24.67 -4.30
CA ILE A 21 -20.30 24.88 -3.96
C ILE A 21 -19.79 23.76 -3.03
N SER A 22 -20.57 23.39 -2.02
CA SER A 22 -20.25 22.27 -1.12
C SER A 22 -20.16 20.94 -1.88
N LYS A 23 -21.07 20.68 -2.82
CA LYS A 23 -21.03 19.48 -3.68
C LYS A 23 -19.82 19.49 -4.62
N ARG A 24 -19.48 20.63 -5.22
CA ARG A 24 -18.29 20.76 -6.08
C ARG A 24 -17.01 20.56 -5.29
N ARG A 25 -16.85 21.22 -4.15
CA ARG A 25 -15.68 21.02 -3.27
C ARG A 25 -15.57 19.59 -2.75
N ARG A 26 -16.69 18.93 -2.49
CA ARG A 26 -16.71 17.50 -2.12
C ARG A 26 -16.26 16.63 -3.29
N LYS A 27 -16.72 16.91 -4.51
CA LYS A 27 -16.29 16.21 -5.73
C LYS A 27 -14.80 16.43 -6.02
N GLU A 28 -14.30 17.66 -5.92
CA GLU A 28 -12.89 18.01 -6.08
C GLU A 28 -12.01 17.33 -5.02
N ARG A 29 -12.46 17.27 -3.75
CA ARG A 29 -11.79 16.50 -2.70
C ARG A 29 -11.78 14.99 -2.96
N MET A 30 -12.82 14.45 -3.60
CA MET A 30 -12.88 13.04 -3.98
C MET A 30 -12.03 12.71 -5.22
N GLU A 31 -11.56 13.72 -5.96
CA GLU A 31 -10.72 13.56 -7.16
C GLU A 31 -9.23 13.84 -6.89
N ALA A 32 -8.88 14.56 -5.81
CA ALA A 32 -7.50 14.81 -5.40
C ALA A 32 -6.94 13.66 -4.57
N PHE A 33 -5.70 13.26 -4.86
CA PHE A 33 -5.00 12.21 -4.10
C PHE A 33 -4.92 12.59 -2.60
N PRO A 34 -5.32 11.70 -1.67
CA PRO A 34 -5.47 12.04 -0.27
C PRO A 34 -4.12 12.20 0.43
N VAL A 35 -3.94 13.35 1.08
CA VAL A 35 -2.77 13.68 1.92
C VAL A 35 -3.24 13.92 3.34
N ILE A 36 -2.61 13.24 4.29
CA ILE A 36 -3.01 13.20 5.69
C ILE A 36 -1.87 13.76 6.54
N ASP A 37 -2.19 14.81 7.28
CA ASP A 37 -1.28 15.42 8.25
C ASP A 37 -1.48 14.72 9.61
N MET A 38 -0.48 13.96 10.04
CA MET A 38 -0.55 13.15 11.25
C MET A 38 -0.57 13.99 12.53
N GLU A 39 -0.03 15.21 12.53
CA GLU A 39 -0.06 16.09 13.71
C GLU A 39 -1.48 16.53 14.06
N LYS A 40 -2.37 16.60 13.07
CA LYS A 40 -3.79 16.94 13.29
C LYS A 40 -4.55 15.90 14.10
N LEU A 41 -3.98 14.72 14.33
CA LEU A 41 -4.54 13.72 15.24
C LEU A 41 -4.38 14.10 16.72
N ASN A 42 -3.54 15.09 17.04
CA ASN A 42 -3.21 15.47 18.43
C ASN A 42 -4.08 16.59 19.02
N GLY A 43 -5.14 17.02 18.32
CA GLY A 43 -5.95 18.17 18.74
C GLY A 43 -7.40 18.13 18.26
N GLU A 44 -8.02 19.31 18.14
CA GLU A 44 -9.43 19.47 17.80
C GLU A 44 -9.78 18.94 16.39
N GLU A 45 -8.80 18.90 15.48
CA GLU A 45 -8.97 18.40 14.12
C GLU A 45 -9.00 16.86 14.01
N ARG A 46 -8.74 16.12 15.10
CA ARG A 46 -8.58 14.66 15.09
C ARG A 46 -9.75 13.95 14.43
N ALA A 47 -10.99 14.31 14.75
CA ALA A 47 -12.17 13.67 14.18
C ALA A 47 -12.25 13.85 12.65
N ALA A 48 -11.89 15.03 12.15
CA ALA A 48 -11.86 15.30 10.71
C ALA A 48 -10.73 14.53 10.03
N THR A 49 -9.55 14.43 10.66
CA THR A 49 -8.42 13.64 10.15
C THR A 49 -8.71 12.15 10.13
N MET A 50 -9.39 11.61 11.15
CA MET A 50 -9.84 10.21 11.18
C MET A 50 -10.81 9.89 10.05
N GLU A 51 -11.73 10.82 9.73
CA GLU A 51 -12.64 10.67 8.58
C GLU A 51 -11.88 10.70 7.24
N LEU A 52 -10.82 11.50 7.12
CA LEU A 52 -9.95 11.49 5.92
C LEU A 52 -9.21 10.16 5.76
N ILE A 53 -8.69 9.59 6.85
CA ILE A 53 -8.06 8.25 6.85
C ILE A 53 -9.09 7.21 6.41
N LYS A 54 -10.30 7.25 6.98
CA LYS A 54 -11.39 6.34 6.63
C LYS A 54 -11.77 6.44 5.16
N ASP A 55 -11.97 7.66 4.65
CA ASP A 55 -12.32 7.91 3.24
C ASP A 55 -11.22 7.42 2.29
N ALA A 56 -9.95 7.66 2.62
CA ALA A 56 -8.82 7.16 1.84
C ALA A 56 -8.79 5.62 1.79
N CYS A 57 -8.97 4.94 2.93
CA CYS A 57 -9.02 3.48 2.97
C CYS A 57 -10.21 2.90 2.19
N GLU A 58 -11.40 3.52 2.25
CA GLU A 58 -12.61 3.03 1.59
C GLU A 58 -12.61 3.31 0.07
N ASN A 59 -12.13 4.49 -0.35
CA ASN A 59 -12.34 5.00 -1.72
C ASN A 59 -11.08 5.08 -2.58
N TRP A 60 -9.89 4.96 -1.97
CA TRP A 60 -8.60 5.04 -2.66
C TRP A 60 -7.71 3.82 -2.43
N GLY A 61 -7.74 3.23 -1.24
CA GLY A 61 -6.79 2.19 -0.82
C GLY A 61 -5.34 2.69 -0.68
N PHE A 62 -5.12 3.98 -0.92
CA PHE A 62 -3.84 4.69 -0.91
C PHE A 62 -4.01 6.07 -0.29
N PHE A 63 -2.99 6.56 0.39
CA PHE A 63 -2.87 7.96 0.84
C PHE A 63 -1.43 8.31 1.18
N GLU A 64 -1.11 9.59 1.24
CA GLU A 64 0.17 10.09 1.73
C GLU A 64 0.07 10.58 3.16
N LEU A 65 1.13 10.35 3.93
CA LEU A 65 1.33 10.91 5.25
C LEU A 65 2.36 12.02 5.22
N THR A 66 2.08 13.08 5.97
CA THR A 66 3.01 14.15 6.33
C THR A 66 3.02 14.31 7.85
N ASN A 67 4.09 14.93 8.38
CA ASN A 67 4.29 15.11 9.83
C ASN A 67 4.15 13.79 10.63
N HIS A 68 4.60 12.68 10.04
CA HIS A 68 4.48 11.32 10.59
C HIS A 68 5.49 10.99 11.69
N GLY A 69 6.34 11.95 12.08
CA GLY A 69 7.29 11.81 13.20
C GLY A 69 8.62 11.14 12.85
N ILE A 70 8.87 10.76 11.60
CA ILE A 70 10.19 10.27 11.16
C ILE A 70 11.05 11.49 10.84
N SER A 71 12.29 11.51 11.34
CA SER A 71 13.21 12.63 11.13
C SER A 71 13.49 12.86 9.64
N HIS A 72 13.34 14.11 9.20
CA HIS A 72 13.68 14.51 7.83
C HIS A 72 15.16 14.28 7.52
N ASP A 73 16.06 14.50 8.49
CA ASP A 73 17.49 14.24 8.33
C ASP A 73 17.77 12.75 8.09
N LEU A 74 17.01 11.87 8.75
CA LEU A 74 17.10 10.43 8.55
C LEU A 74 16.58 10.01 7.17
N MET A 75 15.45 10.59 6.72
CA MET A 75 14.92 10.36 5.37
C MET A 75 15.89 10.83 4.29
N ASP A 76 16.47 12.02 4.43
CA ASP A 76 17.48 12.58 3.51
C ASP A 76 18.75 11.69 3.49
N ALA A 77 19.18 11.18 4.65
CA ALA A 77 20.32 10.26 4.73
C ALA A 77 20.03 8.91 4.05
N VAL A 78 18.87 8.32 4.29
CA VAL A 78 18.44 7.06 3.67
C VAL A 78 18.31 7.22 2.16
N GLU A 79 17.70 8.30 1.68
CA GLU A 79 17.59 8.60 0.25
C GLU A 79 18.97 8.68 -0.40
N LYS A 80 19.87 9.49 0.19
CA LYS A 80 21.25 9.66 -0.30
C LYS A 80 21.97 8.32 -0.40
N LEU A 81 21.97 7.55 0.69
CA LEU A 81 22.69 6.28 0.76
C LEU A 81 22.10 5.24 -0.20
N THR A 82 20.77 5.22 -0.38
CA THR A 82 20.10 4.33 -1.35
C THR A 82 20.50 4.66 -2.78
N LYS A 83 20.49 5.96 -3.15
CA LYS A 83 20.89 6.41 -4.49
C LYS A 83 22.39 6.19 -4.75
N GLU A 84 23.23 6.35 -3.73
CA GLU A 84 24.67 6.05 -3.82
C GLU A 84 24.95 4.55 -3.97
N HIS A 85 24.27 3.71 -3.18
CA HIS A 85 24.35 2.24 -3.29
C HIS A 85 23.94 1.76 -4.68
N TYR A 86 22.87 2.32 -5.24
CA TYR A 86 22.47 1.99 -6.61
C TYR A 86 23.61 2.27 -7.60
N ARG A 87 24.17 3.49 -7.59
CA ARG A 87 25.25 3.89 -8.52
C ARG A 87 26.51 3.03 -8.35
N LYS A 88 26.89 2.73 -7.11
CA LYS A 88 28.12 1.98 -6.81
C LYS A 88 28.00 0.48 -7.08
N CYS A 89 26.84 -0.11 -6.78
CA CYS A 89 26.71 -1.57 -6.66
C CYS A 89 25.66 -2.16 -7.60
N MET A 90 24.52 -1.49 -7.80
CA MET A 90 23.35 -2.08 -8.48
C MET A 90 23.24 -1.69 -9.95
N GLU A 91 23.76 -0.55 -10.37
CA GLU A 91 23.64 -0.04 -11.73
C GLU A 91 24.30 -0.97 -12.75
N GLN A 92 25.53 -1.42 -12.46
CA GLN A 92 26.24 -2.34 -13.35
C GLN A 92 25.52 -3.69 -13.46
N ARG A 93 25.06 -4.25 -12.33
CA ARG A 93 24.27 -5.49 -12.30
C ARG A 93 22.97 -5.36 -13.08
N PHE A 94 22.32 -4.21 -12.99
CA PHE A 94 21.11 -3.92 -13.76
C PHE A 94 21.39 -3.88 -15.26
N LYS A 95 22.45 -3.20 -15.69
CA LYS A 95 22.87 -3.15 -17.12
C LYS A 95 23.20 -4.55 -17.65
N GLU A 96 23.90 -5.37 -16.88
CA GLU A 96 24.19 -6.77 -17.23
C GLU A 96 22.92 -7.61 -17.34
N MET A 97 21.98 -7.45 -16.41
CA MET A 97 20.68 -8.13 -16.45
C MET A 97 19.88 -7.71 -17.69
N VAL A 98 19.77 -6.41 -17.98
CA VAL A 98 19.11 -5.87 -19.17
C VAL A 98 19.73 -6.40 -20.45
N ALA A 99 21.07 -6.43 -20.54
CA ALA A 99 21.79 -6.93 -21.71
C ALA A 99 21.60 -8.44 -21.90
N SER A 100 21.75 -9.23 -20.84
CA SER A 100 21.58 -10.69 -20.88
C SER A 100 20.17 -11.14 -21.24
N GLN A 101 19.16 -10.33 -20.89
CA GLN A 101 17.76 -10.57 -21.24
C GLN A 101 17.34 -9.91 -22.57
N GLY A 102 18.23 -9.15 -23.21
CA GLY A 102 17.97 -8.47 -24.48
C GLY A 102 16.87 -7.40 -24.42
N LEU A 103 16.60 -6.83 -23.24
CA LEU A 103 15.44 -5.95 -23.03
C LEU A 103 15.53 -4.64 -23.83
N GLU A 104 16.75 -4.10 -24.03
CA GLU A 104 16.96 -2.88 -24.85
C GLU A 104 16.69 -3.11 -26.35
N ALA A 105 16.98 -4.32 -26.83
CA ALA A 105 16.80 -4.71 -28.22
C ALA A 105 15.33 -5.03 -28.57
N ALA A 106 14.44 -5.06 -27.57
CA ALA A 106 13.04 -5.38 -27.78
C ALA A 106 12.36 -4.42 -28.77
N GLN A 107 11.61 -5.02 -29.69
CA GLN A 107 10.82 -4.32 -30.72
C GLN A 107 9.31 -4.45 -30.49
N SER A 108 8.91 -5.17 -29.45
CA SER A 108 7.51 -5.42 -29.08
C SER A 108 7.35 -5.35 -27.56
N GLU A 109 6.10 -5.30 -27.09
CA GLU A 109 5.78 -5.15 -25.68
C GLU A 109 6.25 -6.36 -24.84
N ILE A 110 6.89 -6.09 -23.71
CA ILE A 110 7.36 -7.05 -22.72
C ILE A 110 6.42 -7.01 -21.51
N ASN A 111 5.66 -8.09 -21.34
CA ASN A 111 4.63 -8.21 -20.29
C ASN A 111 4.98 -9.27 -19.22
N ASP A 112 6.13 -9.93 -19.34
CA ASP A 112 6.58 -11.00 -18.44
C ASP A 112 7.85 -10.64 -17.63
N ARG A 113 8.37 -9.41 -17.79
CA ARG A 113 9.52 -8.85 -17.06
C ARG A 113 9.22 -7.44 -16.56
N ASP A 114 10.01 -7.01 -15.58
CA ASP A 114 9.91 -5.71 -14.92
C ASP A 114 11.25 -4.95 -15.11
N TRP A 115 11.20 -3.68 -15.54
CA TRP A 115 12.38 -2.81 -15.66
C TRP A 115 12.75 -2.25 -14.28
N GLU A 116 13.26 -3.12 -13.43
CA GLU A 116 13.49 -2.86 -12.01
C GLU A 116 14.85 -3.39 -11.56
N SER A 117 15.59 -2.59 -10.81
CA SER A 117 16.73 -3.05 -10.01
C SER A 117 16.31 -3.11 -8.55
N THR A 118 16.43 -4.26 -7.90
CA THR A 118 15.95 -4.43 -6.53
C THR A 118 16.78 -5.40 -5.69
N PHE A 119 16.77 -5.18 -4.38
CA PHE A 119 17.14 -6.17 -3.36
C PHE A 119 16.13 -6.11 -2.20
N PHE A 120 16.16 -7.11 -1.32
CA PHE A 120 15.20 -7.24 -0.23
C PHE A 120 15.90 -7.38 1.13
N LEU A 121 15.44 -6.57 2.09
CA LEU A 121 15.85 -6.62 3.49
C LEU A 121 14.71 -7.24 4.31
N ARG A 122 15.01 -8.29 5.05
CA ARG A 122 14.13 -8.82 6.09
C ARG A 122 14.54 -8.17 7.41
N HIS A 123 13.55 -7.79 8.21
CA HIS A 123 13.73 -7.21 9.54
C HIS A 123 13.16 -8.12 10.62
N LEU A 124 11.91 -8.55 10.44
CA LEU A 124 11.20 -9.45 11.33
C LEU A 124 10.70 -10.70 10.59
N PRO A 125 10.66 -11.87 11.25
CA PRO A 125 11.10 -12.10 12.63
C PRO A 125 12.63 -12.20 12.81
N VAL A 126 13.37 -12.39 11.71
CA VAL A 126 14.85 -12.47 11.72
C VAL A 126 15.39 -11.58 10.61
N SER A 127 16.31 -10.69 10.99
CA SER A 127 16.91 -9.79 10.03
C SER A 127 18.00 -10.48 9.20
N ASN A 128 18.01 -10.22 7.89
CA ASN A 128 19.11 -10.61 7.01
C ASN A 128 20.06 -9.44 6.73
N MET A 129 19.89 -8.31 7.42
CA MET A 129 20.55 -7.07 7.02
C MET A 129 22.06 -7.25 6.99
N SER A 130 22.67 -7.91 7.98
CA SER A 130 24.12 -8.20 8.05
C SER A 130 24.64 -9.14 6.96
N GLU A 131 23.76 -9.88 6.29
CA GLU A 131 24.12 -10.84 5.24
C GLU A 131 24.21 -10.18 3.86
N ILE A 132 23.72 -8.95 3.70
CA ILE A 132 23.82 -8.21 2.44
C ILE A 132 25.27 -7.73 2.25
N PRO A 133 26.03 -8.25 1.28
CA PRO A 133 27.49 -8.08 1.24
C PRO A 133 27.95 -6.68 0.86
N ASP A 134 27.18 -5.98 0.04
CA ASP A 134 27.51 -4.68 -0.55
C ASP A 134 26.74 -3.52 0.09
N LEU A 135 26.23 -3.73 1.30
CA LEU A 135 25.57 -2.72 2.10
C LEU A 135 26.56 -2.16 3.14
N ASP A 136 27.01 -0.93 2.95
CA ASP A 136 27.97 -0.29 3.85
C ASP A 136 27.39 -0.09 5.26
N GLU A 137 28.24 -0.06 6.30
CA GLU A 137 27.81 0.03 7.69
C GLU A 137 26.97 1.28 8.02
N ASP A 138 27.30 2.43 7.42
CA ASP A 138 26.51 3.66 7.58
C ASP A 138 25.09 3.48 7.01
N TYR A 139 24.96 2.76 5.90
CA TYR A 139 23.67 2.47 5.29
C TYR A 139 22.89 1.44 6.10
N ARG A 140 23.54 0.39 6.62
CA ARG A 140 22.92 -0.54 7.58
C ARG A 140 22.37 0.20 8.79
N LYS A 141 23.15 1.10 9.38
CA LYS A 141 22.75 1.88 10.56
C LYS A 141 21.54 2.77 10.25
N ALA A 142 21.62 3.56 9.17
CA ALA A 142 20.52 4.44 8.77
C ALA A 142 19.24 3.64 8.46
N MET A 143 19.35 2.53 7.73
CA MET A 143 18.21 1.66 7.45
C MET A 143 17.63 1.05 8.71
N LYS A 144 18.45 0.62 9.68
CA LYS A 144 17.97 0.06 10.95
C LYS A 144 17.18 1.07 11.77
N GLU A 145 17.65 2.31 11.84
CA GLU A 145 16.92 3.40 12.51
C GLU A 145 15.61 3.71 11.78
N PHE A 146 15.67 3.83 10.45
CA PHE A 146 14.51 4.15 9.62
C PHE A 146 13.41 3.09 9.69
N VAL A 147 13.77 1.80 9.60
CA VAL A 147 12.79 0.71 9.63
C VAL A 147 12.16 0.55 11.02
N ALA A 148 12.89 0.86 12.10
CA ALA A 148 12.32 0.86 13.44
C ALA A 148 11.23 1.93 13.61
N ASP A 149 11.40 3.10 12.99
CA ASP A 149 10.36 4.14 13.01
C ASP A 149 9.20 3.82 12.07
N LEU A 150 9.46 3.19 10.91
CA LEU A 150 8.39 2.68 10.04
C LEU A 150 7.56 1.57 10.68
N GLU A 151 8.17 0.68 11.46
CA GLU A 151 7.46 -0.37 12.21
C GLU A 151 6.49 0.26 13.23
N LYS A 152 6.96 1.24 14.03
CA LYS A 152 6.10 1.98 14.97
C LYS A 152 4.96 2.69 14.24
N LEU A 153 5.25 3.33 13.11
CA LEU A 153 4.25 4.01 12.29
C LEU A 153 3.21 3.02 11.74
N ALA A 154 3.64 1.84 11.29
CA ALA A 154 2.74 0.78 10.82
C ALA A 154 1.77 0.35 11.93
N GLU A 155 2.27 0.08 13.13
CA GLU A 155 1.44 -0.31 14.27
C GLU A 155 0.48 0.82 14.71
N GLN A 156 0.95 2.07 14.72
CA GLN A 156 0.10 3.23 15.00
C GLN A 156 -1.04 3.33 13.98
N LEU A 157 -0.75 3.16 12.69
CA LEU A 157 -1.76 3.18 11.63
C LEU A 157 -2.76 2.04 11.79
N LEU A 158 -2.30 0.83 12.13
CA LEU A 158 -3.21 -0.30 12.39
C LEU A 158 -4.17 0.00 13.56
N ASP A 159 -3.73 0.71 14.60
CA ASP A 159 -4.61 1.16 15.69
C ASP A 159 -5.64 2.20 15.23
N LEU A 160 -5.24 3.17 14.39
CA LEU A 160 -6.17 4.14 13.79
C LEU A 160 -7.21 3.44 12.89
N LEU A 161 -6.78 2.42 12.14
CA LEU A 161 -7.68 1.59 11.34
C LEU A 161 -8.66 0.83 12.24
N CYS A 162 -8.20 0.25 13.35
CA CYS A 162 -9.07 -0.40 14.34
C CYS A 162 -10.15 0.56 14.84
N GLU A 163 -9.77 1.79 15.20
CA GLU A 163 -10.70 2.80 15.68
C GLU A 163 -11.77 3.16 14.63
N ASN A 164 -11.36 3.44 13.38
CA ASN A 164 -12.29 3.73 12.28
C ASN A 164 -13.22 2.56 11.95
N LEU A 165 -12.80 1.33 12.22
CA LEU A 165 -13.58 0.12 12.02
C LEU A 165 -14.47 -0.22 13.23
N GLY A 166 -14.27 0.43 14.38
CA GLY A 166 -14.93 0.07 15.64
C GLY A 166 -14.45 -1.28 16.19
N LEU A 167 -13.19 -1.64 15.93
CA LEU A 167 -12.51 -2.80 16.51
C LEU A 167 -11.76 -2.39 17.78
N GLU A 168 -11.46 -3.36 18.63
CA GLU A 168 -10.61 -3.14 19.82
C GLU A 168 -9.22 -2.64 19.39
N LYS A 169 -8.65 -1.71 20.16
CA LYS A 169 -7.26 -1.28 19.97
C LYS A 169 -6.32 -2.49 19.97
N GLY A 170 -5.38 -2.54 19.03
CA GLY A 170 -4.45 -3.66 18.89
C GLY A 170 -5.04 -4.91 18.23
N TYR A 171 -6.31 -4.92 17.81
CA TYR A 171 -6.92 -6.08 17.16
C TYR A 171 -6.13 -6.55 15.93
N LEU A 172 -5.84 -5.63 15.00
CA LEU A 172 -5.10 -5.97 13.77
C LEU A 172 -3.67 -6.44 14.06
N LYS A 173 -2.97 -5.80 14.99
CA LYS A 173 -1.63 -6.23 15.44
C LYS A 173 -1.67 -7.66 16.00
N LYS A 174 -2.69 -7.99 16.81
CA LYS A 174 -2.89 -9.32 17.37
C LYS A 174 -3.18 -10.37 16.30
N VAL A 175 -4.02 -10.05 15.31
CA VAL A 175 -4.29 -10.94 14.16
C VAL A 175 -3.00 -11.20 13.37
N PHE A 176 -2.15 -10.18 13.20
CA PHE A 176 -0.91 -10.29 12.44
C PHE A 176 0.20 -11.05 13.19
N TYR A 177 0.06 -11.31 14.49
CA TYR A 177 1.17 -11.79 15.30
C TYR A 177 1.61 -13.23 14.98
N GLY A 178 0.69 -14.13 14.61
CA GLY A 178 1.03 -15.55 14.44
C GLY A 178 1.69 -16.15 15.69
N SER A 179 2.67 -17.05 15.54
CA SER A 179 3.47 -17.56 16.67
C SER A 179 4.78 -16.82 16.91
N LYS A 180 5.36 -16.17 15.89
CA LYS A 180 6.70 -15.56 15.93
C LYS A 180 6.70 -14.05 15.76
N GLY A 181 5.53 -13.42 15.78
CA GLY A 181 5.37 -12.02 15.45
C GLY A 181 5.09 -11.79 13.95
N PRO A 182 4.83 -10.53 13.58
CA PRO A 182 4.59 -10.13 12.20
C PRO A 182 5.81 -10.39 11.31
N THR A 183 5.57 -10.44 10.01
CA THR A 183 6.66 -10.42 9.02
C THR A 183 6.86 -8.97 8.58
N PHE A 184 8.08 -8.45 8.73
CA PHE A 184 8.41 -7.08 8.30
C PHE A 184 9.67 -7.08 7.44
N GLY A 185 9.56 -6.51 6.25
CA GLY A 185 10.67 -6.43 5.31
C GLY A 185 10.54 -5.25 4.37
N THR A 186 11.66 -4.83 3.79
CA THR A 186 11.75 -3.69 2.88
C THR A 186 12.28 -4.14 1.54
N LYS A 187 11.50 -3.87 0.48
CA LYS A 187 11.97 -3.93 -0.90
C LYS A 187 12.60 -2.58 -1.24
N VAL A 188 13.89 -2.60 -1.53
CA VAL A 188 14.62 -1.42 -2.02
C VAL A 188 14.74 -1.57 -3.53
N SER A 189 14.18 -0.61 -4.25
CA SER A 189 14.10 -0.64 -5.71
C SER A 189 14.52 0.69 -6.33
N ASN A 190 15.12 0.60 -7.50
CA ASN A 190 15.37 1.73 -8.39
C ASN A 190 14.80 1.38 -9.77
N TYR A 191 14.16 2.35 -10.41
CA TYR A 191 13.64 2.25 -11.77
C TYR A 191 14.47 3.17 -12.68
N PRO A 192 15.51 2.64 -13.32
CA PRO A 192 16.45 3.45 -14.10
C PRO A 192 15.79 3.94 -15.40
N PRO A 193 16.42 4.92 -16.09
CA PRO A 193 15.96 5.39 -17.39
C PRO A 193 15.71 4.23 -18.37
N CYS A 194 14.57 4.23 -19.03
CA CYS A 194 14.16 3.21 -20.01
C CYS A 194 14.01 3.85 -21.39
N PRO A 195 14.75 3.42 -22.42
CA PRO A 195 14.72 4.05 -23.73
C PRO A 195 13.37 3.89 -24.47
N LYS A 196 12.55 2.90 -24.08
CA LYS A 196 11.27 2.56 -24.72
C LYS A 196 10.20 2.29 -23.65
N PRO A 197 9.78 3.31 -22.88
CA PRO A 197 8.91 3.14 -21.71
C PRO A 197 7.52 2.59 -22.04
N GLU A 198 7.07 2.73 -23.29
CA GLU A 198 5.84 2.14 -23.79
C GLU A 198 5.90 0.61 -23.85
N LEU A 199 7.08 0.02 -24.07
CA LEU A 199 7.26 -1.42 -24.28
C LEU A 199 7.43 -2.22 -23.00
N ILE A 200 7.86 -1.61 -21.89
CA ILE A 200 8.09 -2.34 -20.63
C ILE A 200 7.74 -1.47 -19.43
N LYS A 201 7.12 -2.09 -18.42
CA LYS A 201 6.77 -1.40 -17.17
C LYS A 201 7.91 -1.53 -16.16
N GLY A 202 8.04 -0.54 -15.29
CA GLY A 202 8.98 -0.60 -14.16
C GLY A 202 8.57 -1.71 -13.22
N LEU A 203 7.27 -1.79 -12.92
CA LEU A 203 6.66 -2.92 -12.21
C LEU A 203 5.24 -3.11 -12.73
N ARG A 204 4.92 -4.32 -13.19
CA ARG A 204 3.60 -4.68 -13.72
C ARG A 204 2.49 -4.52 -12.67
N ALA A 205 1.27 -4.38 -13.17
CA ALA A 205 0.09 -4.18 -12.34
C ALA A 205 -0.13 -5.36 -11.38
N HIS A 206 -0.27 -5.06 -10.09
CA HIS A 206 -0.60 -6.04 -9.06
C HIS A 206 -1.27 -5.35 -7.85
N THR A 207 -1.80 -6.16 -6.95
CA THR A 207 -2.14 -5.74 -5.58
C THR A 207 -1.12 -6.32 -4.62
N ASP A 208 -0.90 -5.68 -3.48
CA ASP A 208 0.03 -6.22 -2.48
C ASP A 208 -0.63 -7.33 -1.68
N ALA A 209 0.05 -8.49 -1.58
CA ALA A 209 -0.43 -9.64 -0.80
C ALA A 209 -0.59 -9.36 0.70
N GLY A 210 0.05 -8.31 1.19
CA GLY A 210 0.36 -8.09 2.60
C GLY A 210 -0.72 -7.44 3.44
N GLY A 211 -0.28 -6.89 4.57
CA GLY A 211 -1.10 -6.13 5.49
C GLY A 211 -1.15 -4.65 5.12
N ILE A 212 -0.25 -3.85 5.70
CA ILE A 212 -0.10 -2.42 5.40
C ILE A 212 1.29 -2.16 4.83
N ILE A 213 1.35 -1.32 3.80
CA ILE A 213 2.57 -1.00 3.06
C ILE A 213 2.91 0.46 3.32
N LEU A 214 4.18 0.72 3.61
CA LEU A 214 4.73 2.04 3.88
C LEU A 214 5.86 2.30 2.89
N LEU A 215 5.62 3.20 1.94
CA LEU A 215 6.53 3.51 0.85
C LEU A 215 7.13 4.90 1.04
N PHE A 216 8.46 4.94 1.17
CA PHE A 216 9.25 6.13 0.95
C PHE A 216 9.74 6.13 -0.51
N GLN A 217 9.19 7.02 -1.33
CA GLN A 217 9.47 7.11 -2.76
C GLN A 217 10.31 8.35 -3.11
N ASP A 218 10.84 8.37 -4.33
CA ASP A 218 11.50 9.56 -4.89
C ASP A 218 10.58 10.80 -4.84
N ASP A 219 11.13 11.94 -4.43
CA ASP A 219 10.41 13.20 -4.27
C ASP A 219 10.31 14.02 -5.56
N LYS A 220 10.94 13.58 -6.65
CA LYS A 220 11.01 14.30 -7.94
C LYS A 220 10.58 13.43 -9.12
N VAL A 221 11.02 12.18 -9.17
CA VAL A 221 10.77 11.28 -10.30
C VAL A 221 9.51 10.45 -10.03
N SER A 222 8.44 10.76 -10.75
CA SER A 222 7.17 10.02 -10.69
C SER A 222 7.26 8.61 -11.28
N GLY A 223 6.21 7.82 -11.11
CA GLY A 223 6.10 6.53 -11.81
C GLY A 223 5.10 5.57 -11.19
N LEU A 224 4.85 5.68 -9.88
CA LEU A 224 3.81 4.89 -9.23
C LEU A 224 2.43 5.37 -9.66
N GLN A 225 1.59 4.43 -10.11
CA GLN A 225 0.20 4.66 -10.46
C GLN A 225 -0.71 3.67 -9.77
N LEU A 226 -1.84 4.12 -9.26
CA LEU A 226 -2.94 3.27 -8.76
C LEU A 226 -4.11 3.27 -9.75
N LEU A 227 -4.91 2.20 -9.76
CA LEU A 227 -6.10 2.09 -10.58
C LEU A 227 -7.33 2.50 -9.78
N LYS A 228 -7.97 3.60 -10.16
CA LYS A 228 -9.20 4.09 -9.56
C LYS A 228 -10.23 4.41 -10.64
N ASP A 229 -11.43 3.88 -10.49
CA ASP A 229 -12.56 4.11 -11.40
C ASP A 229 -12.20 3.84 -12.88
N GLY A 230 -11.42 2.77 -13.11
CA GLY A 230 -10.95 2.34 -14.43
C GLY A 230 -9.82 3.19 -15.03
N LYS A 231 -9.25 4.12 -14.27
CA LYS A 231 -8.19 5.02 -14.71
C LYS A 231 -6.94 4.86 -13.85
N TRP A 232 -5.78 4.89 -14.49
CA TRP A 232 -4.50 5.01 -13.79
C TRP A 232 -4.33 6.44 -13.30
N ILE A 233 -4.12 6.61 -12.00
CA ILE A 233 -3.88 7.88 -11.33
C ILE A 233 -2.47 7.84 -10.76
N ASP A 234 -1.66 8.87 -11.06
CA ASP A 234 -0.33 9.01 -10.49
C ASP A 234 -0.40 9.26 -8.99
N VAL A 235 0.46 8.58 -8.24
CA VAL A 235 0.76 8.93 -6.85
C VAL A 235 1.83 10.02 -6.90
N PRO A 236 1.53 11.26 -6.49
CA PRO A 236 2.45 12.38 -6.68
C PRO A 236 3.75 12.18 -5.87
N PRO A 237 4.92 12.50 -6.42
CA PRO A 237 6.14 12.65 -5.63
C PRO A 237 5.99 13.79 -4.62
N MET A 238 6.28 13.51 -3.35
CA MET A 238 6.24 14.51 -2.29
C MET A 238 7.43 14.33 -1.34
N ARG A 239 8.16 15.42 -1.11
CA ARG A 239 9.33 15.41 -0.25
C ARG A 239 8.90 15.14 1.20
N HIS A 240 9.64 14.24 1.87
CA HIS A 240 9.41 13.86 3.27
C HIS A 240 8.01 13.33 3.55
N SER A 241 7.35 12.70 2.56
CA SER A 241 6.10 11.98 2.76
C SER A 241 6.33 10.46 2.82
N ILE A 242 5.34 9.74 3.37
CA ILE A 242 5.25 8.28 3.28
C ILE A 242 3.91 7.95 2.61
N VAL A 243 3.98 7.25 1.48
CA VAL A 243 2.79 6.68 0.84
C VAL A 243 2.37 5.43 1.60
N ILE A 244 1.10 5.32 1.94
CA ILE A 244 0.49 4.17 2.58
C ILE A 244 -0.47 3.50 1.63
N ASN A 245 -0.46 2.17 1.58
CA ASN A 245 -1.54 1.42 0.96
C ASN A 245 -1.94 0.16 1.72
N VAL A 246 -3.19 -0.22 1.49
CA VAL A 246 -3.83 -1.40 2.09
C VAL A 246 -3.56 -2.60 1.20
N GLY A 247 -3.12 -3.72 1.79
CA GLY A 247 -2.90 -4.99 1.11
C GLY A 247 -4.07 -5.97 1.25
N ASP A 248 -3.96 -7.08 0.55
CA ASP A 248 -5.00 -8.10 0.41
C ASP A 248 -5.46 -8.68 1.76
N GLN A 249 -4.59 -8.74 2.78
CA GLN A 249 -4.98 -9.27 4.11
C GLN A 249 -5.91 -8.32 4.87
N LEU A 250 -5.69 -7.02 4.78
CA LEU A 250 -6.59 -6.03 5.38
C LEU A 250 -7.92 -5.99 4.63
N GLU A 251 -7.94 -6.24 3.32
CA GLU A 251 -9.19 -6.42 2.58
C GLU A 251 -10.01 -7.59 3.12
N VAL A 252 -9.38 -8.75 3.36
CA VAL A 252 -10.05 -9.91 3.97
C VAL A 252 -10.56 -9.59 5.37
N ILE A 253 -9.71 -9.06 6.25
CA ILE A 253 -10.06 -8.81 7.66
C ILE A 253 -11.19 -7.77 7.78
N THR A 254 -11.20 -6.77 6.90
CA THR A 254 -12.24 -5.73 6.87
C THR A 254 -13.50 -6.14 6.11
N ASN A 255 -13.58 -7.40 5.67
CA ASN A 255 -14.67 -7.94 4.85
C ASN A 255 -14.91 -7.11 3.57
N GLY A 256 -13.84 -6.63 2.94
CA GLY A 256 -13.90 -5.85 1.71
C GLY A 256 -14.23 -4.37 1.90
N LYS A 257 -14.34 -3.88 3.15
CA LYS A 257 -14.58 -2.47 3.44
C LYS A 257 -13.38 -1.59 3.03
N TYR A 258 -12.16 -2.05 3.29
CA TYR A 258 -10.94 -1.41 2.80
C TYR A 258 -10.33 -2.28 1.72
N LYS A 259 -10.36 -1.81 0.46
CA LYS A 259 -9.92 -2.63 -0.68
C LYS A 259 -8.44 -2.42 -0.97
N SER A 260 -7.76 -3.52 -1.27
CA SER A 260 -6.41 -3.56 -1.82
C SER A 260 -6.45 -3.15 -3.29
N VAL A 261 -5.75 -2.08 -3.66
CA VAL A 261 -5.90 -1.46 -4.97
C VAL A 261 -4.77 -1.83 -5.92
N MET A 262 -5.15 -2.11 -7.16
CA MET A 262 -4.22 -2.44 -8.24
C MET A 262 -3.30 -1.24 -8.49
N HIS A 263 -2.00 -1.45 -8.49
CA HIS A 263 -1.01 -0.42 -8.73
C HIS A 263 0.13 -0.93 -9.61
N ARG A 264 0.85 -0.03 -10.27
CA ARG A 264 1.97 -0.32 -11.16
C ARG A 264 3.04 0.76 -11.07
N VAL A 265 4.23 0.49 -11.61
CA VAL A 265 5.25 1.52 -11.84
C VAL A 265 5.52 1.63 -13.33
N VAL A 266 5.36 2.84 -13.89
CA VAL A 266 5.75 3.16 -15.27
C VAL A 266 7.21 3.61 -15.32
N THR A 267 7.88 3.33 -16.43
CA THR A 267 9.23 3.81 -16.71
C THR A 267 9.20 5.11 -17.52
N GLN A 268 10.34 5.80 -17.58
CA GLN A 268 10.52 7.05 -18.31
C GLN A 268 11.89 7.06 -19.00
N PRO A 269 12.09 7.82 -20.11
CA PRO A 269 13.38 7.90 -20.81
C PRO A 269 14.49 8.56 -19.99
N ASP A 270 14.12 9.31 -18.96
CA ASP A 270 14.99 10.06 -18.06
C ASP A 270 14.55 9.90 -16.60
N GLY A 271 15.49 10.16 -15.69
CA GLY A 271 15.26 9.98 -14.25
C GLY A 271 15.44 8.54 -13.77
N ASN A 272 15.85 8.40 -12.51
CA ASN A 272 15.96 7.11 -11.84
C ASN A 272 15.12 7.19 -10.56
N ARG A 273 13.92 6.58 -10.59
CA ARG A 273 12.98 6.64 -9.46
C ARG A 273 13.46 5.69 -8.36
N MET A 274 13.77 6.22 -7.19
CA MET A 274 13.99 5.46 -5.97
C MET A 274 12.64 5.00 -5.35
N SER A 275 12.62 3.82 -4.75
CA SER A 275 11.49 3.28 -4.02
C SER A 275 11.95 2.39 -2.86
N ILE A 276 11.57 2.75 -1.64
CA ILE A 276 11.85 1.98 -0.41
C ILE A 276 10.50 1.59 0.19
N ALA A 277 9.99 0.42 -0.20
CA ALA A 277 8.68 -0.07 0.22
C ALA A 277 8.83 -1.08 1.36
N SER A 278 8.28 -0.74 2.53
CA SER A 278 8.27 -1.61 3.70
C SER A 278 6.89 -2.25 3.89
N PHE A 279 6.87 -3.56 4.06
CA PHE A 279 5.66 -4.38 4.10
C PHE A 279 5.47 -4.94 5.50
N TYR A 280 4.47 -4.43 6.23
CA TYR A 280 4.09 -4.96 7.53
C TYR A 280 2.97 -5.98 7.34
N ASN A 281 3.36 -7.26 7.40
CA ASN A 281 2.54 -8.41 7.05
C ASN A 281 2.25 -9.28 8.27
N PRO A 282 1.22 -10.13 8.21
CA PRO A 282 1.04 -11.17 9.21
C PRO A 282 2.25 -12.11 9.30
N GLY A 283 2.41 -12.74 10.47
CA GLY A 283 3.29 -13.90 10.62
C GLY A 283 2.83 -15.05 9.72
N SER A 284 3.76 -15.90 9.27
CA SER A 284 3.45 -16.98 8.32
C SER A 284 2.27 -17.87 8.74
N ASP A 285 2.18 -18.20 10.04
CA ASP A 285 1.13 -19.04 10.59
C ASP A 285 -0.10 -18.28 11.11
N ALA A 286 -0.19 -16.97 10.87
CA ALA A 286 -1.34 -16.18 11.24
C ALA A 286 -2.58 -16.64 10.47
N VAL A 287 -3.69 -16.85 11.19
CA VAL A 287 -4.98 -17.22 10.61
C VAL A 287 -5.75 -15.94 10.28
N ILE A 288 -6.02 -15.73 9.00
CA ILE A 288 -6.66 -14.54 8.45
C ILE A 288 -8.10 -14.87 8.08
N TYR A 289 -9.03 -14.01 8.51
CA TYR A 289 -10.46 -14.11 8.22
C TYR A 289 -11.15 -12.76 8.49
N PRO A 290 -12.35 -12.52 7.94
CA PRO A 290 -13.16 -11.34 8.26
C PRO A 290 -13.38 -11.16 9.77
N ALA A 291 -13.14 -9.97 10.29
CA ALA A 291 -13.38 -9.67 11.70
C ALA A 291 -14.88 -9.86 12.02
N PRO A 292 -15.25 -10.68 13.03
CA PRO A 292 -16.66 -11.00 13.29
C PRO A 292 -17.56 -9.77 13.46
N ALA A 293 -17.07 -8.73 14.15
CA ALA A 293 -17.77 -7.47 14.38
C ALA A 293 -18.07 -6.67 13.09
N LEU A 294 -17.43 -7.00 11.97
CA LEU A 294 -17.64 -6.38 10.66
C LEU A 294 -18.55 -7.23 9.75
N VAL A 295 -18.61 -8.54 9.97
CA VAL A 295 -19.50 -9.45 9.22
C VAL A 295 -20.96 -9.28 9.64
N GLU A 296 -21.22 -9.18 10.95
CA GLU A 296 -22.58 -9.04 11.50
C GLU A 296 -23.29 -7.76 11.02
N LYS A 297 -22.53 -6.73 10.67
CA LYS A 297 -23.05 -5.45 10.16
C LYS A 297 -23.35 -5.47 8.66
N GLU A 298 -22.87 -6.47 7.92
CA GLU A 298 -22.93 -6.55 6.46
C GLU A 298 -23.61 -7.84 5.93
N ALA A 299 -24.33 -8.56 6.79
CA ALA A 299 -24.99 -9.85 6.50
C ALA A 299 -25.95 -9.82 5.27
N GLU A 300 -26.28 -8.64 4.74
CA GLU A 300 -27.10 -8.45 3.55
C GLU A 300 -26.37 -8.68 2.21
N LYS A 301 -25.03 -8.74 2.16
CA LYS A 301 -24.27 -8.77 0.88
C LYS A 301 -23.83 -10.15 0.38
N GLY A 302 -24.02 -11.23 1.15
CA GLY A 302 -23.77 -12.61 0.70
C GLY A 302 -22.31 -12.99 0.35
N GLN A 303 -21.36 -12.05 0.39
CA GLN A 303 -19.95 -12.29 0.10
C GLN A 303 -19.13 -12.28 1.38
N VAL A 304 -18.70 -13.48 1.80
CA VAL A 304 -17.78 -13.67 2.93
C VAL A 304 -16.42 -14.05 2.34
N TYR A 305 -15.39 -13.25 2.65
CA TYR A 305 -14.01 -13.60 2.31
C TYR A 305 -13.56 -14.87 3.05
N PRO A 306 -12.64 -15.67 2.48
CA PRO A 306 -12.25 -16.96 3.05
C PRO A 306 -11.49 -16.82 4.38
N LYS A 307 -11.44 -17.92 5.14
CA LYS A 307 -10.53 -18.11 6.27
C LYS A 307 -9.35 -18.98 5.86
N PHE A 308 -8.13 -18.54 6.12
CA PHE A 308 -6.92 -19.25 5.69
C PHE A 308 -5.69 -18.90 6.56
N VAL A 309 -4.61 -19.66 6.41
CA VAL A 309 -3.30 -19.35 6.98
C VAL A 309 -2.51 -18.47 6.00
N PHE A 310 -1.87 -17.40 6.50
CA PHE A 310 -1.20 -16.42 5.64
C PHE A 310 -0.14 -17.03 4.70
N GLU A 311 0.64 -18.00 5.17
CA GLU A 311 1.65 -18.68 4.35
C GLU A 311 1.04 -19.38 3.12
N ASP A 312 -0.16 -19.94 3.24
CA ASP A 312 -0.83 -20.59 2.11
C ASP A 312 -1.30 -19.57 1.07
N TYR A 313 -1.73 -18.38 1.52
CA TYR A 313 -1.97 -17.25 0.63
C TYR A 313 -0.68 -16.85 -0.12
N MET A 314 0.44 -16.77 0.60
CA MET A 314 1.73 -16.35 0.02
C MET A 314 2.24 -17.34 -1.04
N LYS A 315 2.09 -18.66 -0.81
CA LYS A 315 2.41 -19.70 -1.82
C LYS A 315 1.60 -19.52 -3.10
N LEU A 316 0.31 -19.23 -2.98
CA LEU A 316 -0.57 -18.97 -4.13
C LEU A 316 -0.19 -17.66 -4.83
N TYR A 317 0.03 -16.60 -4.05
CA TYR A 317 0.37 -15.27 -4.56
C TYR A 317 1.68 -15.27 -5.37
N ALA A 318 2.70 -16.03 -4.95
CA ALA A 318 3.98 -16.08 -5.65
C ALA A 318 3.84 -16.48 -7.14
N GLY A 319 2.91 -17.37 -7.47
CA GLY A 319 2.63 -17.78 -8.85
C GLY A 319 1.61 -16.90 -9.59
N LEU A 320 0.78 -16.15 -8.85
CA LEU A 320 -0.38 -15.41 -9.39
C LEU A 320 -0.30 -13.89 -9.20
N LYS A 321 0.86 -13.37 -8.78
CA LYS A 321 1.08 -11.96 -8.42
C LYS A 321 0.53 -10.97 -9.45
N PHE A 322 0.78 -11.22 -10.72
CA PHE A 322 0.42 -10.33 -11.83
C PHE A 322 -0.90 -10.71 -12.52
N GLN A 323 -1.68 -11.62 -11.91
CA GLN A 323 -3.02 -11.97 -12.37
C GLN A 323 -4.08 -11.24 -11.53
N ALA A 324 -5.35 -11.40 -11.91
CA ALA A 324 -6.47 -10.92 -11.13
C ALA A 324 -6.40 -11.41 -9.67
N LYS A 325 -6.88 -10.56 -8.75
CA LYS A 325 -6.80 -10.80 -7.31
C LYS A 325 -7.86 -11.79 -6.83
N GLU A 326 -9.06 -11.63 -7.37
CA GLU A 326 -10.28 -12.32 -6.94
C GLU A 326 -10.13 -13.86 -7.00
N PRO A 327 -9.53 -14.45 -8.06
CA PRO A 327 -9.29 -15.90 -8.10
C PRO A 327 -8.44 -16.43 -6.93
N ARG A 328 -7.58 -15.61 -6.32
CA ARG A 328 -6.78 -16.04 -5.16
C ARG A 328 -7.66 -16.30 -3.95
N PHE A 329 -8.66 -15.46 -3.70
CA PHE A 329 -9.60 -15.64 -2.60
C PHE A 329 -10.55 -16.83 -2.86
N GLU A 330 -11.02 -17.00 -4.10
CA GLU A 330 -11.88 -18.13 -4.46
C GLU A 330 -11.16 -19.49 -4.30
N ALA A 331 -9.87 -19.55 -4.69
CA ALA A 331 -9.07 -20.75 -4.49
C ALA A 331 -8.97 -21.16 -3.01
N LEU A 332 -8.77 -20.18 -2.11
CA LEU A 332 -8.68 -20.43 -0.66
C LEU A 332 -10.03 -20.83 -0.06
N LYS A 333 -11.13 -20.25 -0.56
CA LYS A 333 -12.49 -20.64 -0.16
C LYS A 333 -12.80 -22.08 -0.53
N ALA A 334 -12.37 -22.53 -1.72
CA ALA A 334 -12.51 -23.92 -2.14
C ALA A 334 -11.71 -24.87 -1.22
N MET A 335 -10.46 -24.51 -0.88
CA MET A 335 -9.64 -25.29 0.05
C MET A 335 -10.27 -25.41 1.44
N GLU A 336 -10.83 -24.32 1.98
CA GLU A 336 -11.56 -24.33 3.26
C GLU A 336 -12.77 -25.30 3.23
N SER A 337 -13.53 -25.30 2.14
CA SER A 337 -14.70 -26.19 1.99
C SER A 337 -14.32 -27.66 1.92
N THR A 338 -13.18 -28.01 1.31
CA THR A 338 -12.71 -29.40 1.22
C THR A 338 -12.24 -29.95 2.56
N VAL A 339 -11.61 -29.13 3.40
CA VAL A 339 -11.17 -29.56 4.75
C VAL A 339 -12.35 -29.80 5.69
N ASN A 340 -13.45 -29.06 5.52
CA ASN A 340 -14.67 -29.23 6.33
C ASN A 340 -15.55 -30.43 5.92
N LEU A 341 -15.26 -31.11 4.81
CA LEU A 341 -16.03 -32.26 4.32
C LEU A 341 -15.53 -33.63 4.82
N ASP A 342 -14.43 -33.68 5.58
CA ASP A 342 -13.93 -34.94 6.17
C ASP A 342 -14.36 -35.11 7.63
N PRO A 343 -15.51 -35.77 7.85
CA PRO A 343 -15.58 -36.83 8.83
C PRO A 343 -16.06 -38.10 8.14
N ILE A 344 -15.13 -38.96 7.72
CA ILE A 344 -15.47 -40.35 7.42
C ILE A 344 -15.85 -41.00 8.75
N ALA A 345 -17.15 -41.16 8.95
CA ALA A 345 -17.71 -42.05 9.95
C ALA A 345 -17.17 -43.46 9.68
N ILE A 346 -16.30 -43.94 10.57
CA ILE A 346 -15.98 -45.36 10.66
C ILE A 346 -17.18 -45.99 11.39
N VAL A 347 -17.97 -46.79 10.66
CA VAL A 347 -18.97 -47.71 11.20
C VAL A 347 -18.29 -49.02 11.58
#